data_AF-A0A1B6JCI2-F1
#
_entry.id   AF-A0A1B6JCI2-F1
#
_cell.length_a   1.000
_cell.length_b   1.000
_cell.length_c   1.000
_cell.angle_alpha   90.00
_cell.angle_beta   90.00
_cell.angle_gamma   90.00
#
_symmetry.space_group_name_H-M   'P 1'
#
loop_
_entity.id
_entity.type
_entity.pdbx_description
1 polymer ?
#
loop_
_entity_poly.entity_id
_entity_poly.type
_entity_poly.pdbx_seq_one_letter_code
_entity_poly.pdbx_strand_id
1 'polypeptide(L)'
;KIAEPDWQVFLRDTAKAILQEQSPAKLMAVRTRLYELLVHGIPVNVVFKGLLKELLKNCDIELKPQVVEMAATYEHQCYRGSKTIFHLEAFVAQFMAIYLRFMEENVGNMF
;
A
#
# COMPACT_ATOMS: atom_id res chain seq x y z
N LYS A 1 -6.58 8.71 -26.96
CA LYS A 1 -6.37 8.42 -25.52
C LYS A 1 -6.49 6.93 -25.33
N ILE A 2 -5.46 6.26 -24.83
CA ILE A 2 -5.53 4.82 -24.53
C ILE A 2 -6.26 4.70 -23.18
N ALA A 3 -7.32 3.89 -23.13
CA ALA A 3 -8.04 3.64 -21.89
C ALA A 3 -7.14 2.84 -20.93
N GLU A 4 -7.10 3.25 -19.67
CA GLU A 4 -6.35 2.55 -18.64
C GLU A 4 -7.14 1.30 -18.18
N PRO A 5 -6.48 0.16 -17.93
CA PRO A 5 -7.16 -1.02 -17.41
C PRO A 5 -7.83 -0.76 -16.05
N ASP A 6 -9.04 -1.30 -15.86
CA ASP A 6 -9.85 -1.08 -14.64
C ASP A 6 -9.11 -1.44 -13.35
N TRP A 7 -8.32 -2.51 -13.36
CA TRP A 7 -7.55 -2.93 -12.19
C TRP A 7 -6.50 -1.89 -11.77
N GLN A 8 -5.93 -1.13 -12.72
CA GLN A 8 -4.95 -0.08 -12.42
C GLN A 8 -5.63 1.12 -11.76
N VAL A 9 -6.81 1.50 -12.26
CA VAL A 9 -7.64 2.56 -11.66
C VAL A 9 -8.04 2.14 -10.25
N PHE A 10 -8.54 0.92 -10.08
CA PHE A 10 -8.95 0.37 -8.79
C PHE A 10 -7.79 0.30 -7.79
N LEU A 11 -6.60 -0.11 -8.23
CA LEU A 11 -5.40 -0.13 -7.40
C LEU A 11 -4.97 1.28 -6.98
N ARG A 12 -5.01 2.25 -7.91
CA ARG A 12 -4.72 3.65 -7.61
C ARG A 12 -5.67 4.23 -6.57
N ASP A 13 -6.96 3.95 -6.71
CA ASP A 13 -7.96 4.42 -5.74
C ASP A 13 -7.81 3.71 -4.39
N THR A 14 -7.35 2.46 -4.39
CA THR A 14 -6.95 1.77 -3.15
C THR A 14 -5.77 2.49 -2.48
N ALA A 15 -4.75 2.88 -3.24
CA ALA A 15 -3.61 3.64 -2.71
C ALA A 15 -4.04 5.00 -2.13
N LYS A 16 -4.95 5.72 -2.80
CA LYS A 16 -5.53 6.97 -2.27
C LYS A 16 -6.25 6.73 -0.94
N ALA A 17 -7.05 5.67 -0.84
CA ALA A 17 -7.76 5.33 0.39
C ALA A 17 -6.80 5.05 1.56
N ILE A 18 -5.65 4.42 1.29
CA ILE A 18 -4.59 4.20 2.30
C ILE A 18 -3.98 5.52 2.77
N LEU A 19 -3.75 6.47 1.86
CA LEU A 19 -3.15 7.77 2.18
C LEU A 19 -4.12 8.71 2.91
N GLN A 20 -5.42 8.58 2.63
CA GLN A 20 -6.47 9.44 3.21
C GLN A 20 -6.73 9.17 4.70
N GLU A 21 -6.58 7.93 5.16
CA GLU A 21 -6.96 7.56 6.52
C GLU A 21 -6.17 6.33 7.01
N GLN A 22 -5.52 6.44 8.16
CA GLN A 22 -4.73 5.39 8.79
C GLN A 22 -5.44 4.79 10.01
N SER A 23 -6.65 4.24 9.81
CA SER A 23 -7.44 3.59 10.87
C SER A 23 -7.57 2.08 10.67
N PRO A 24 -7.79 1.29 11.75
CA PRO A 24 -8.04 -0.15 11.61
C PRO A 24 -9.26 -0.48 10.73
N ALA A 25 -10.31 0.36 10.78
CA ALA A 25 -11.48 0.20 9.94
C ALA A 25 -11.15 0.41 8.45
N LYS A 26 -10.31 1.41 8.13
CA LYS A 26 -9.83 1.62 6.76
C LYS A 26 -8.97 0.46 6.28
N LEU A 27 -8.07 -0.04 7.13
CA LEU A 27 -7.23 -1.19 6.82
C LEU A 27 -8.08 -2.41 6.41
N MET A 28 -9.17 -2.69 7.14
CA MET A 28 -10.11 -3.76 6.78
C MET A 28 -10.79 -3.53 5.43
N ALA A 29 -11.20 -2.31 5.13
CA ALA A 29 -11.75 -1.97 3.82
C ALA A 29 -10.72 -2.14 2.69
N VAL A 30 -9.46 -1.73 2.93
CA VAL A 30 -8.35 -1.91 1.98
C VAL A 30 -8.04 -3.39 1.78
N ARG A 31 -8.07 -4.21 2.83
CA ARG A 31 -7.92 -5.67 2.73
C ARG A 31 -8.94 -6.27 1.76
N THR A 32 -10.21 -5.87 1.85
CA THR A 32 -11.26 -6.32 0.93
C THR A 32 -10.94 -5.96 -0.52
N ARG A 33 -10.49 -4.73 -0.78
CA ARG A 33 -10.08 -4.28 -2.12
C ARG A 33 -8.89 -5.05 -2.66
N LEU A 34 -7.87 -5.30 -1.83
CA LEU A 34 -6.71 -6.10 -2.21
C LEU A 34 -7.11 -7.54 -2.53
N TYR A 35 -8.04 -8.10 -1.76
CA TYR A 35 -8.59 -9.43 -2.02
C TYR A 35 -9.32 -9.50 -3.37
N GLU A 36 -10.11 -8.47 -3.71
CA GLU A 36 -10.80 -8.37 -5.01
C GLU A 36 -9.82 -8.41 -6.19
N LEU A 37 -8.71 -7.66 -6.11
CA LEU A 37 -7.64 -7.71 -7.12
C LEU A 37 -7.05 -9.13 -7.26
N LEU A 38 -6.81 -9.83 -6.14
CA LEU A 38 -6.28 -11.20 -6.17
C LEU A 38 -7.29 -12.20 -6.78
N VAL A 39 -8.57 -12.07 -6.45
CA VAL A 39 -9.64 -12.93 -7.00
C VAL A 39 -9.79 -12.73 -8.50
N HIS A 40 -9.60 -11.51 -9.01
CA HIS A 40 -9.57 -11.22 -10.44
C HIS A 40 -8.28 -11.63 -11.15
N GLY A 41 -7.39 -12.37 -10.48
CA GLY A 41 -6.20 -12.96 -11.08
C GLY A 41 -5.05 -11.97 -11.28
N ILE A 42 -5.07 -10.82 -10.61
CA ILE A 42 -3.94 -9.88 -10.67
C ILE A 42 -2.78 -10.44 -9.85
N PRO A 43 -1.59 -10.64 -10.44
CA PRO A 43 -0.44 -11.21 -9.73
C PRO A 43 0.01 -10.35 -8.56
N VAL A 44 0.43 -10.98 -7.46
CA VAL A 44 0.81 -10.27 -6.22
C VAL A 44 1.94 -9.27 -6.43
N ASN A 45 2.96 -9.60 -7.23
CA ASN A 45 4.06 -8.69 -7.56
C ASN A 45 3.57 -7.46 -8.32
N VAL A 46 2.53 -7.59 -9.14
CA VAL A 46 1.92 -6.46 -9.85
C VAL A 46 1.18 -5.56 -8.85
N VAL A 47 0.46 -6.15 -7.89
CA VAL A 47 -0.20 -5.41 -6.81
C VAL A 47 0.83 -4.67 -5.95
N PHE A 48 1.88 -5.34 -5.45
CA PHE A 48 2.94 -4.70 -4.65
C PHE A 48 3.61 -3.54 -5.40
N LYS A 49 4.08 -3.77 -6.63
CA LYS A 49 4.77 -2.74 -7.41
C LYS A 49 3.87 -1.56 -7.73
N GLY A 50 2.62 -1.82 -8.11
CA GLY A 50 1.65 -0.77 -8.40
C GLY A 50 1.28 0.03 -7.16
N LEU A 51 1.02 -0.63 -6.03
CA LEU A 51 0.72 0.01 -4.77
C LEU A 51 1.89 0.86 -4.28
N LEU A 52 3.11 0.30 -4.25
CA LEU A 52 4.33 1.01 -3.91
C LEU A 52 4.50 2.27 -4.78
N LYS A 53 4.36 2.15 -6.10
CA LYS A 53 4.49 3.28 -7.03
C LYS A 53 3.51 4.40 -6.71
N GLU A 54 2.26 4.09 -6.38
CA GLU A 54 1.26 5.11 -6.05
C GLU A 54 1.47 5.73 -4.66
N LEU A 55 1.90 4.94 -3.67
CA LEU A 55 2.20 5.43 -2.33
C LEU A 55 3.41 6.37 -2.33
N LEU A 56 4.51 6.02 -3.01
CA LEU A 56 5.73 6.82 -3.08
C LEU A 56 5.54 8.21 -3.72
N LYS A 57 4.45 8.44 -4.47
CA LYS A 57 4.13 9.77 -5.01
C LYS A 57 3.80 10.79 -3.91
N ASN A 58 3.36 10.31 -2.75
CA ASN A 58 2.93 11.14 -1.62
C ASN A 58 3.84 10.99 -0.40
N CYS A 59 5.00 10.33 -0.56
CA CYS A 59 6.01 10.22 0.49
C CYS A 59 7.14 11.21 0.26
N ASP A 60 7.66 11.78 1.35
CA ASP A 60 8.91 12.54 1.37
C ASP A 60 10.11 11.64 1.04
N ILE A 61 11.18 12.22 0.52
CA ILE A 61 12.41 11.53 0.14
C ILE A 61 13.01 10.71 1.28
N GLU A 62 12.86 11.17 2.53
CA GLU A 62 13.35 10.46 3.72
C GLU A 62 12.55 9.18 4.01
N LEU A 63 11.26 9.18 3.68
CA LEU A 63 10.36 8.04 3.91
C LEU A 63 10.46 6.98 2.81
N LYS A 64 10.85 7.38 1.58
CA LYS A 64 10.87 6.46 0.41
C LYS A 64 11.74 5.21 0.61
N PRO A 65 12.99 5.28 1.12
CA PRO A 65 13.83 4.09 1.29
C PRO A 65 13.18 3.05 2.19
N GLN A 66 12.62 3.49 3.33
CA GLN A 66 11.96 2.62 4.29
C GLN A 66 10.73 1.93 3.68
N VAL A 67 9.91 2.67 2.93
CA VAL A 67 8.72 2.11 2.27
C VAL A 67 9.10 1.11 1.18
N VAL A 68 10.17 1.36 0.43
CA VAL A 68 10.68 0.45 -0.62
C VAL A 68 11.21 -0.84 0.01
N GLU A 69 12.02 -0.75 1.07
CA GLU A 69 12.56 -1.93 1.78
C GLU A 69 11.45 -2.81 2.36
N MET A 70 10.44 -2.18 2.97
CA MET A 70 9.27 -2.85 3.51
C MET A 70 8.47 -3.57 2.41
N ALA A 71 8.22 -2.92 1.28
CA ALA A 71 7.54 -3.55 0.14
C ALA A 71 8.31 -4.76 -0.39
N ALA A 72 9.63 -4.64 -0.55
CA ALA A 72 10.48 -5.74 -1.02
C ALA A 72 10.48 -6.92 -0.03
N THR A 73 10.51 -6.64 1.27
CA THR A 73 10.49 -7.65 2.32
C THR A 73 9.19 -8.44 2.32
N TYR A 74 8.03 -7.78 2.32
CA TYR A 74 6.73 -8.45 2.30
C TYR A 74 6.44 -9.16 0.97
N GLU A 75 6.88 -8.59 -0.17
CA GLU A 75 6.80 -9.27 -1.46
C GLU A 75 7.61 -10.57 -1.44
N HIS A 76 8.85 -10.54 -0.96
CA HIS A 76 9.70 -11.72 -0.86
C HIS A 76 9.12 -12.79 0.09
N GLN A 77 8.62 -12.39 1.27
CA GLN A 77 8.00 -13.29 2.23
C GLN A 77 6.73 -13.94 1.67
N CYS A 78 5.96 -13.23 0.84
CA CYS A 78 4.80 -13.78 0.16
C CYS A 78 5.13 -15.01 -0.70
N TYR A 79 6.30 -15.04 -1.33
CA TYR A 79 6.75 -16.17 -2.15
C TYR A 79 7.25 -17.38 -1.34
N ARG A 80 7.41 -17.24 -0.01
CA ARG A 80 7.97 -18.28 0.87
C ARG A 80 6.93 -19.14 1.60
N GLY A 81 5.63 -19.00 1.28
CA GLY A 81 4.64 -20.03 1.60
C GLY A 81 3.59 -19.68 2.66
N SER A 82 3.09 -18.45 2.69
CA SER A 82 1.87 -18.12 3.44
C SER A 82 0.88 -17.29 2.62
N LYS A 83 -0.35 -17.15 3.11
CA LYS A 83 -1.44 -16.55 2.33
C LYS A 83 -1.07 -15.14 1.87
N THR A 84 -1.11 -14.90 0.56
CA THR A 84 -0.78 -13.63 -0.08
C THR A 84 -1.42 -12.41 0.59
N ILE A 85 -2.69 -12.52 0.93
CA ILE A 85 -3.46 -11.43 1.56
C ILE A 85 -2.89 -11.00 2.92
N PHE A 86 -2.24 -11.89 3.66
CA PHE A 86 -1.63 -11.54 4.95
C PHE A 86 -0.41 -10.63 4.78
N HIS A 87 0.42 -10.88 3.77
CA HIS A 87 1.58 -10.03 3.48
C HIS A 87 1.19 -8.67 2.94
N LEU A 88 0.18 -8.64 2.07
CA LEU A 88 -0.36 -7.37 1.57
C LEU A 88 -0.97 -6.54 2.70
N GLU A 89 -1.72 -7.16 3.60
CA GLU A 89 -2.25 -6.47 4.78
C GLU A 89 -1.14 -5.98 5.70
N ALA A 90 -0.15 -6.82 6.00
CA ALA A 90 0.96 -6.45 6.87
C ALA A 90 1.76 -5.26 6.29
N PHE A 91 2.03 -5.27 4.99
CA PHE A 91 2.63 -4.15 4.28
C PHE A 91 1.82 -2.86 4.42
N VAL A 92 0.50 -2.92 4.17
CA VAL A 92 -0.35 -1.73 4.27
C VAL A 92 -0.46 -1.24 5.72
N ALA A 93 -0.60 -2.14 6.68
CA ALA A 93 -0.67 -1.78 8.10
C ALA A 93 0.60 -1.09 8.57
N GLN A 94 1.78 -1.64 8.21
CA GLN A 94 3.05 -1.03 8.57
C GLN A 94 3.27 0.29 7.84
N PHE A 95 2.87 0.40 6.57
CA PHE A 95 2.86 1.68 5.84
C PHE A 95 2.00 2.73 6.56
N MET A 96 0.75 2.38 6.91
CA MET A 96 -0.17 3.29 7.59
C MET A 96 0.42 3.79 8.92
N ALA A 97 1.05 2.91 9.70
CA ALA A 97 1.66 3.29 10.98
C ALA A 97 2.81 4.29 10.80
N ILE A 98 3.72 4.04 9.85
CA ILE A 98 4.86 4.93 9.60
C ILE A 98 4.39 6.25 8.99
N TYR A 99 3.45 6.19 8.03
CA TYR A 99 2.92 7.40 7.37
C TYR A 99 2.16 8.30 8.35
N LEU A 100 1.34 7.73 9.25
CA LEU A 100 0.64 8.49 10.28
C LEU A 100 1.64 9.20 11.21
N ARG A 101 2.64 8.48 11.69
CA ARG A 101 3.69 9.04 12.55
C ARG A 101 4.45 10.18 11.84
N PHE A 102 4.80 9.99 10.58
CA PHE A 102 5.46 11.02 9.78
C PHE A 102 4.60 12.28 9.63
N MET A 103 3.29 12.11 9.40
CA MET A 103 2.35 13.22 9.32
C MET A 103 2.22 13.96 10.67
N GLU A 104 2.17 13.22 11.78
CA GLU A 104 2.12 13.80 13.14
C GLU A 104 3.40 14.59 13.48
N GLU A 105 4.58 14.05 13.15
CA GLU A 105 5.87 14.71 13.36
C GLU A 105 5.95 16.01 12.52
N ASN A 106 5.52 15.97 11.26
CA ASN A 106 5.53 17.17 10.40
C ASN A 106 4.54 18.24 10.84
N VAL A 107 3.33 17.84 11.26
CA VAL A 107 2.36 18.78 11.83
C VAL A 107 2.87 19.36 13.14
N GLY A 108 3.47 18.52 14.00
CA GLY A 108 4.10 18.97 15.25
C GLY A 108 5.25 19.95 15.03
N ASN A 109 6.03 19.78 13.95
CA ASN A 109 7.11 20.71 13.56
C ASN A 109 6.61 22.03 12.94
N MET A 110 5.32 22.13 12.57
CA MET A 110 4.72 23.36 12.02
C MET A 110 4.20 24.31 13.11
N PHE A 111 4.16 23.89 14.37
CA PHE A 111 3.71 24.68 15.53
C PHE A 111 4.87 24.95 16.50
#